data_AF-A0A4Q1AHC5-F1
#
_entry.id   AF-A0A4Q1AHC5-F1
#
_cell.length_a   1.000
_cell.length_b   1.000
_cell.length_c   1.000
_cell.angle_alpha   90.00
_cell.angle_beta   90.00
_cell.angle_gamma   90.00
#
_symmetry.space_group_name_H-M   'P 1'
#
loop_
_entity.id
_entity.type
_entity.pdbx_description
1 polymer ?
#
loop_
_entity_poly.entity_id
_entity_poly.type
_entity_poly.pdbx_seq_one_letter_code
_entity_poly.pdbx_strand_id
1 'polypeptide(L)'
;MFKNISIKMKLIASFSMVSIFVAFLSIYSVSGIDESSDGFKNYRAMAKDSLLASSVQSNMLMLRMNVKDFLNTSSDVDIKEFNDYYKKISELTKVALKEIENPKRAPLVKQIDENLIKYKEDFEKLIKLTRSQDKLVLSVLTSTGKKIEVLLNSIMVTADIDGKNEVAIETAFAIRAIISSRLSAMEYKNSKNSEDLKKANKDLDDLFEQLIEIRDIVTNVSRKNKLLEAIKLVEEYKKGLKDLETIFLQRDKTIDKTSSLGENIAQMTEDIKVSIKEEQDNIGPRVAKLNSNLMEASLTVSIIIILCVIFFAIVIPINIAKSIKRLNDGILNLLHSNDVRSRVEVLSKDELGEVSTNFNKYLQAIEDGLKQDSLVIDDVKRVVNEVKNGILSKKVELDTKNESLKELKDIFNQMLELLGNRIAPNMNEIKFALEKYQELDFTHRLPKIGGETLNGLNSLSEIINEMLVENKSIGLTLQESADILLENVESLSNSTNEAAAS
;
A
#
# COMPACT_ATOMS: atom_id res chain seq x y z
N MET A 1 14.75 4.64 -31.35
CA MET A 1 14.93 5.23 -30.01
C MET A 1 15.71 4.33 -29.04
N PHE A 2 15.42 3.03 -28.93
CA PHE A 2 16.07 2.13 -27.94
C PHE A 2 17.54 1.69 -28.20
N LYS A 3 18.14 2.00 -29.36
CA LYS A 3 19.51 1.53 -29.70
C LYS A 3 20.63 2.25 -28.93
N ASN A 4 20.35 3.41 -28.35
CA ASN A 4 21.36 4.25 -27.69
C ASN A 4 21.21 4.28 -26.17
N ILE A 5 20.30 3.48 -25.62
CA ILE A 5 20.10 3.35 -24.17
C ILE A 5 20.91 2.15 -23.71
N SER A 6 21.65 2.32 -22.61
CA SER A 6 22.42 1.24 -22.01
C SER A 6 21.53 0.05 -21.62
N ILE A 7 22.06 -1.16 -21.72
CA ILE A 7 21.38 -2.40 -21.34
C ILE A 7 20.97 -2.33 -19.86
N LYS A 8 21.86 -1.82 -19.00
CA LYS A 8 21.55 -1.58 -17.58
C LYS A 8 20.33 -0.68 -17.41
N MET A 9 20.26 0.43 -18.15
CA MET A 9 19.16 1.38 -18.04
C MET A 9 17.84 0.79 -18.58
N LYS A 10 17.88 -0.02 -19.65
CA LYS A 10 16.70 -0.73 -20.15
C LYS A 10 16.08 -1.65 -19.09
N LEU A 11 16.93 -2.44 -18.41
CA LEU A 11 16.48 -3.36 -17.36
C LEU A 11 15.96 -2.61 -16.12
N ILE A 12 16.71 -1.61 -15.64
CA ILE A 12 16.28 -0.80 -14.48
C ILE A 12 14.96 -0.10 -14.79
N ALA A 13 14.80 0.50 -15.97
CA ALA A 13 13.58 1.18 -16.36
C ALA A 13 12.38 0.22 -16.41
N SER A 14 12.52 -0.99 -16.98
CA SER A 14 11.42 -1.96 -17.03
C SER A 14 11.01 -2.45 -15.64
N PHE A 15 11.97 -2.82 -14.79
CA PHE A 15 11.67 -3.30 -13.44
C PHE A 15 11.12 -2.18 -12.54
N SER A 16 11.66 -0.96 -12.65
CA SER A 16 11.17 0.20 -11.89
C SER A 16 9.75 0.57 -12.29
N MET A 17 9.44 0.57 -13.59
CA MET A 17 8.09 0.88 -14.09
C MET A 17 7.06 -0.14 -13.57
N VAL A 18 7.36 -1.44 -13.64
CA VAL A 18 6.49 -2.48 -13.08
C VAL A 18 6.33 -2.32 -11.57
N SER A 19 7.43 -2.05 -10.85
CA SER A 19 7.40 -1.86 -9.39
C SER A 19 6.55 -0.65 -8.98
N ILE A 20 6.61 0.44 -9.73
CA ILE A 20 5.78 1.64 -9.48
C ILE A 20 4.30 1.30 -9.67
N PHE A 21 3.93 0.58 -10.74
CA PHE A 21 2.54 0.18 -10.93
C PHE A 21 2.04 -0.76 -9.84
N VAL A 22 2.87 -1.71 -9.40
CA VAL A 22 2.52 -2.62 -8.29
C VAL A 22 2.36 -1.84 -6.98
N ALA A 23 3.26 -0.90 -6.69
CA ALA A 23 3.16 -0.06 -5.51
C ALA A 23 1.90 0.82 -5.53
N PHE A 24 1.61 1.45 -6.68
CA PHE A 24 0.39 2.23 -6.86
C PHE A 24 -0.87 1.37 -6.68
N LEU A 25 -0.91 0.18 -7.29
CA LEU A 25 -2.02 -0.75 -7.14
C LEU A 25 -2.20 -1.16 -5.67
N SER A 26 -1.10 -1.49 -4.99
CA SER A 26 -1.13 -1.86 -3.57
C SER A 26 -1.68 -0.72 -2.70
N ILE A 27 -1.21 0.51 -2.90
CA ILE A 27 -1.70 1.69 -2.16
C ILE A 27 -3.19 1.91 -2.45
N TYR A 28 -3.57 1.90 -3.72
CA TYR A 28 -4.96 2.12 -4.15
C TYR A 28 -5.90 1.04 -3.57
N SER A 29 -5.50 -0.24 -3.62
CA SER A 29 -6.28 -1.34 -3.04
C SER A 29 -6.40 -1.22 -1.52
N VAL A 30 -5.31 -0.91 -0.80
CA VAL A 30 -5.36 -0.76 0.67
C VAL A 30 -6.25 0.41 1.07
N SER A 31 -6.07 1.60 0.46
CA SER A 31 -6.93 2.76 0.76
C SER A 31 -8.40 2.49 0.46
N GLY A 32 -8.69 1.77 -0.63
CA GLY A 32 -10.05 1.37 -0.95
C GLY A 32 -10.67 0.38 0.04
N ILE A 33 -9.89 -0.60 0.52
CA ILE A 33 -10.32 -1.54 1.55
C ILE A 33 -10.60 -0.82 2.87
N ASP A 34 -9.77 0.15 3.25
CA ASP A 34 -9.95 0.93 4.47
C ASP A 34 -11.26 1.76 4.42
N GLU A 35 -11.50 2.47 3.31
CA GLU A 35 -12.75 3.24 3.13
C GLU A 35 -14.00 2.33 3.12
N SER A 36 -13.90 1.16 2.49
CA SER A 36 -14.95 0.14 2.50
C SER A 36 -15.20 -0.40 3.92
N SER A 37 -14.13 -0.69 4.67
CA SER A 37 -14.16 -1.16 6.06
C SER A 37 -14.84 -0.15 6.97
N ASP A 38 -14.51 1.14 6.85
CA ASP A 38 -15.18 2.20 7.61
C ASP A 38 -16.65 2.34 7.24
N GLY A 39 -17.00 2.19 5.96
CA GLY A 39 -18.38 2.06 5.50
C GLY A 39 -19.15 0.94 6.22
N PHE A 40 -18.57 -0.25 6.33
CA PHE A 40 -19.16 -1.39 7.04
C PHE A 40 -19.22 -1.20 8.56
N LYS A 41 -18.20 -0.57 9.18
CA LYS A 41 -18.24 -0.23 10.61
C LYS A 41 -19.40 0.70 10.91
N ASN A 42 -19.55 1.76 10.11
CA ASN A 42 -20.67 2.70 10.23
C ASN A 42 -22.02 2.01 10.00
N TYR A 43 -22.10 1.13 8.98
CA TYR A 43 -23.30 0.34 8.74
C TYR A 43 -23.67 -0.56 9.92
N ARG A 44 -22.67 -1.22 10.53
CA ARG A 44 -22.86 -2.07 11.70
C ARG A 44 -23.30 -1.28 12.94
N ALA A 45 -22.72 -0.10 13.17
CA ALA A 45 -23.13 0.80 14.25
C ALA A 45 -24.59 1.21 14.08
N MET A 46 -24.96 1.69 12.88
CA MET A 46 -26.35 2.03 12.54
C MET A 46 -27.32 0.87 12.71
N ALA A 47 -26.94 -0.36 12.34
CA ALA A 47 -27.78 -1.53 12.54
C ALA A 47 -28.04 -1.84 14.02
N LYS A 48 -27.04 -1.62 14.90
CA LYS A 48 -27.23 -1.73 16.35
C LYS A 48 -28.16 -0.64 16.87
N ASP A 49 -27.98 0.61 16.44
CA ASP A 49 -28.83 1.73 16.84
C ASP A 49 -30.30 1.48 16.44
N SER A 50 -30.52 0.92 15.25
CA SER A 50 -31.86 0.56 14.75
C SER A 50 -32.49 -0.54 15.60
N LEU A 51 -31.69 -1.53 16.02
CA LEU A 51 -32.13 -2.60 16.91
C LEU A 51 -32.49 -2.06 18.30
N LEU A 52 -31.73 -1.10 18.84
CA LEU A 52 -32.03 -0.44 20.11
C LEU A 52 -33.39 0.29 20.02
N ALA A 53 -33.59 1.11 18.99
CA ALA A 53 -34.85 1.84 18.78
C ALA A 53 -36.04 0.89 18.62
N SER A 54 -35.90 -0.18 17.84
CA SER A 54 -36.93 -1.21 17.66
C SER A 54 -37.26 -1.93 18.98
N SER A 55 -36.25 -2.25 19.78
CA SER A 55 -36.42 -2.91 21.07
C SER A 55 -37.13 -2.00 22.08
N VAL A 56 -36.78 -0.71 22.12
CA VAL A 56 -37.50 0.29 22.93
C VAL A 56 -38.97 0.34 22.51
N GLN A 57 -39.27 0.44 21.22
CA GLN A 57 -40.64 0.50 20.71
C GLN A 57 -41.47 -0.74 21.06
N SER A 58 -40.92 -1.94 20.88
CA SER A 58 -41.61 -3.20 21.19
C SER A 58 -41.87 -3.37 22.69
N ASN A 59 -40.88 -3.07 23.54
CA ASN A 59 -41.09 -3.13 24.99
C ASN A 59 -42.05 -2.03 25.46
N MET A 60 -42.05 -0.86 24.82
CA MET A 60 -43.00 0.22 25.11
C MET A 60 -44.43 -0.19 24.80
N LEU A 61 -44.66 -0.97 23.73
CA LEU A 61 -45.98 -1.54 23.44
C LEU A 61 -46.48 -2.43 24.58
N MET A 62 -45.63 -3.33 25.08
CA MET A 62 -45.97 -4.21 26.22
C MET A 62 -46.22 -3.40 27.49
N LEU A 63 -45.40 -2.39 27.75
CA LEU A 63 -45.58 -1.50 28.89
C LEU A 63 -46.93 -0.77 28.82
N ARG A 64 -47.34 -0.27 27.64
CA ARG A 64 -48.66 0.33 27.43
C ARG A 64 -49.81 -0.67 27.61
N MET A 65 -49.64 -1.92 27.18
CA MET A 65 -50.63 -2.98 27.40
C MET A 65 -50.83 -3.23 28.90
N ASN A 66 -49.76 -3.34 29.68
CA ASN A 66 -49.84 -3.54 31.13
C ASN A 66 -50.53 -2.37 31.85
N VAL A 67 -50.34 -1.13 31.39
CA VAL A 67 -51.12 0.00 31.92
C VAL A 67 -52.61 -0.19 31.63
N LYS A 68 -52.97 -0.58 30.42
CA LYS A 68 -54.36 -0.81 30.03
C LYS A 68 -54.98 -1.97 30.83
N ASP A 69 -54.25 -3.05 31.01
CA ASP A 69 -54.71 -4.21 31.77
C ASP A 69 -54.88 -3.86 33.26
N PHE A 70 -53.92 -3.14 33.84
CA PHE A 70 -54.04 -2.64 35.21
C PHE A 70 -55.28 -1.76 35.41
N LEU A 71 -55.56 -0.86 34.45
CA LEU A 71 -56.73 0.01 34.52
C LEU A 71 -58.07 -0.75 34.45
N ASN A 72 -58.07 -1.99 33.95
CA ASN A 72 -59.23 -2.86 33.87
C ASN A 72 -59.33 -3.81 35.07
N THR A 73 -58.21 -4.36 35.55
CA THR A 73 -58.19 -5.45 36.54
C THR A 73 -57.84 -4.99 37.96
N SER A 74 -57.16 -3.84 38.11
CA SER A 74 -56.50 -3.41 39.35
C SER A 74 -55.50 -4.45 39.91
N SER A 75 -54.93 -5.32 39.08
CA SER A 75 -54.05 -6.42 39.50
C SER A 75 -52.62 -5.96 39.82
N ASP A 76 -52.02 -6.51 40.88
CA ASP A 76 -50.60 -6.27 41.19
C ASP A 76 -49.66 -6.99 40.20
N VAL A 77 -50.16 -8.00 39.47
CA VAL A 77 -49.41 -8.67 38.41
C VAL A 77 -49.05 -7.69 37.30
N ASP A 78 -50.01 -6.88 36.86
CA ASP A 78 -49.83 -5.90 35.79
C ASP A 78 -48.83 -4.80 36.20
N ILE A 79 -48.81 -4.43 37.49
CA ILE A 79 -47.82 -3.51 38.06
C ILE A 79 -46.41 -4.12 38.01
N LYS A 80 -46.29 -5.41 38.36
CA LYS A 80 -45.01 -6.12 38.30
C LYS A 80 -44.49 -6.20 36.86
N GLU A 81 -45.33 -6.63 35.93
CA GLU A 81 -44.95 -6.76 34.51
C GLU A 81 -44.62 -5.40 33.90
N PHE A 82 -45.37 -4.35 34.22
CA PHE A 82 -45.03 -2.97 33.87
C PHE A 82 -43.60 -2.62 34.29
N ASN A 83 -43.24 -2.90 35.55
CA ASN A 83 -41.91 -2.56 36.08
C ASN A 83 -40.79 -3.36 35.40
N ASP A 84 -41.05 -4.62 35.05
CA ASP A 84 -40.09 -5.45 34.33
C ASP A 84 -39.81 -4.89 32.92
N TYR A 85 -40.86 -4.50 32.17
CA TYR A 85 -40.69 -3.85 30.87
C TYR A 85 -40.06 -2.46 30.99
N TYR A 86 -40.46 -1.67 31.99
CA TYR A 86 -39.85 -0.37 32.26
C TYR A 86 -38.34 -0.48 32.47
N LYS A 87 -37.90 -1.47 33.27
CA LYS A 87 -36.48 -1.72 33.52
C LYS A 87 -35.73 -2.05 32.22
N LYS A 88 -36.29 -2.93 31.39
CA LYS A 88 -35.70 -3.26 30.07
C LYS A 88 -35.54 -2.03 29.20
N ILE A 89 -36.59 -1.19 29.09
CA ILE A 89 -36.54 0.03 28.29
C ILE A 89 -35.49 0.99 28.86
N SER A 90 -35.48 1.20 30.18
CA SER A 90 -34.50 2.09 30.82
C SER A 90 -33.05 1.64 30.58
N GLU A 91 -32.77 0.33 30.64
CA GLU A 91 -31.45 -0.22 30.31
C GLU A 91 -31.09 0.01 28.84
N LEU A 92 -32.02 -0.26 27.91
CA LEU A 92 -31.83 0.00 26.47
C LEU A 92 -31.58 1.48 26.18
N THR A 93 -32.36 2.39 26.78
CA THR A 93 -32.21 3.83 26.61
C THR A 93 -30.89 4.33 27.16
N LYS A 94 -30.39 3.78 28.28
CA LYS A 94 -29.05 4.09 28.80
C LYS A 94 -27.92 3.68 27.85
N VAL A 95 -28.08 2.56 27.15
CA VAL A 95 -27.13 2.15 26.11
C VAL A 95 -27.23 3.10 24.92
N ALA A 96 -28.45 3.40 24.46
CA ALA A 96 -28.68 4.33 23.36
C ALA A 96 -28.11 5.73 23.63
N LEU A 97 -28.22 6.25 24.86
CA LEU A 97 -27.64 7.55 25.25
C LEU A 97 -26.11 7.58 25.15
N LYS A 98 -25.44 6.42 25.23
CA LYS A 98 -23.99 6.30 25.12
C LYS A 98 -23.53 6.02 23.70
N GLU A 99 -24.25 5.17 22.97
CA GLU A 99 -23.84 4.73 21.62
C GLU A 99 -24.33 5.67 20.52
N ILE A 100 -25.50 6.29 20.67
CA ILE A 100 -26.11 7.14 19.63
C ILE A 100 -25.65 8.60 19.81
N GLU A 101 -24.53 8.94 19.18
CA GLU A 101 -23.95 10.30 19.21
C GLU A 101 -24.42 11.20 18.05
N ASN A 102 -25.15 10.65 17.07
CA ASN A 102 -25.58 11.40 15.88
C ASN A 102 -26.41 12.64 16.30
N PRO A 103 -26.09 13.86 15.80
CA PRO A 103 -26.69 15.10 16.28
C PRO A 103 -28.20 15.20 16.02
N LYS A 104 -28.73 14.47 15.05
CA LYS A 104 -30.19 14.40 14.80
C LYS A 104 -30.91 13.46 15.77
N ARG A 105 -30.23 12.40 16.22
CA ARG A 105 -30.84 11.29 16.97
C ARG A 105 -30.61 11.37 18.48
N ALA A 106 -29.43 11.82 18.90
CA ALA A 106 -29.08 11.96 20.32
C ALA A 106 -30.11 12.81 21.11
N PRO A 107 -30.63 13.94 20.58
CA PRO A 107 -31.68 14.70 21.27
C PRO A 107 -32.99 13.92 21.43
N LEU A 108 -33.35 13.08 20.45
CA LEU A 108 -34.55 12.24 20.51
C LEU A 108 -34.41 11.16 21.58
N VAL A 109 -33.24 10.51 21.66
CA VAL A 109 -32.96 9.51 22.70
C VAL A 109 -33.07 10.12 24.10
N LYS A 110 -32.57 11.34 24.29
CA LYS A 110 -32.72 12.08 25.56
C LYS A 110 -34.18 12.36 25.90
N GLN A 111 -34.97 12.81 24.92
CA GLN A 111 -36.40 13.04 25.13
C GLN A 111 -37.17 11.75 25.42
N ILE A 112 -36.78 10.62 24.81
CA ILE A 112 -37.34 9.30 25.13
C ILE A 112 -37.09 8.96 26.60
N ASP A 113 -35.87 9.15 27.10
CA ASP A 113 -35.54 8.89 28.52
C ASP A 113 -36.37 9.75 29.48
N GLU A 114 -36.44 11.06 29.21
CA GLU A 114 -37.23 12.00 30.02
C GLU A 114 -38.73 11.66 30.00
N ASN A 115 -39.27 11.31 28.83
CA ASN A 115 -40.68 10.93 28.71
C ASN A 115 -40.96 9.58 29.37
N LEU A 116 -40.03 8.63 29.33
CA LEU A 116 -40.16 7.33 29.99
C LEU A 116 -40.23 7.49 31.52
N ILE A 117 -39.41 8.37 32.09
CA ILE A 117 -39.46 8.69 33.53
C ILE A 117 -40.82 9.27 33.90
N LYS A 118 -41.28 10.29 33.17
CA LYS A 118 -42.61 10.91 33.39
C LYS A 118 -43.74 9.90 33.21
N TYR A 119 -43.62 8.98 32.27
CA TYR A 119 -44.60 7.93 32.02
C TYR A 119 -44.75 7.04 33.26
N LYS A 120 -43.63 6.65 33.88
CA LYS A 120 -43.66 5.86 35.12
C LYS A 120 -44.28 6.63 36.29
N GLU A 121 -43.92 7.90 36.46
CA GLU A 121 -44.52 8.75 37.50
C GLU A 121 -46.04 8.87 37.35
N ASP A 122 -46.52 9.05 36.11
CA ASP A 122 -47.95 9.12 35.82
C ASP A 122 -48.63 7.75 36.07
N PHE A 123 -47.97 6.62 35.76
CA PHE A 123 -48.50 5.30 36.09
C PHE A 123 -48.58 5.05 37.60
N GLU A 124 -47.57 5.44 38.38
CA GLU A 124 -47.61 5.36 39.84
C GLU A 124 -48.76 6.20 40.43
N LYS A 125 -49.06 7.34 39.81
CA LYS A 125 -50.24 8.15 40.16
C LYS A 125 -51.54 7.44 39.80
N LEU A 126 -51.62 6.79 38.64
CA LEU A 126 -52.78 5.97 38.25
C LEU A 126 -53.02 4.83 39.23
N ILE A 127 -51.96 4.15 39.71
CA ILE A 127 -52.07 3.11 40.74
C ILE A 127 -52.75 3.67 42.00
N LYS A 128 -52.28 4.82 42.51
CA LYS A 128 -52.86 5.46 43.70
C LYS A 128 -54.33 5.84 43.50
N LEU A 129 -54.67 6.39 42.34
CA LEU A 129 -56.04 6.78 42.00
C LEU A 129 -56.96 5.56 41.90
N THR A 130 -56.54 4.50 41.21
CA THR A 130 -57.30 3.25 41.09
C THR A 130 -57.51 2.58 42.45
N ARG A 131 -56.48 2.49 43.30
CA ARG A 131 -56.61 1.95 44.66
C ARG A 131 -57.55 2.79 45.54
N SER A 132 -57.52 4.11 45.38
CA SER A 132 -58.44 5.02 46.08
C SER A 132 -59.88 4.85 45.61
N GLN A 133 -60.08 4.67 44.30
CA GLN A 133 -61.37 4.35 43.71
C GLN A 133 -61.93 3.03 44.27
N ASP A 134 -61.14 1.96 44.27
CA ASP A 134 -61.55 0.64 44.76
C ASP A 134 -61.95 0.70 46.25
N LYS A 135 -61.14 1.40 47.06
CA LYS A 135 -61.44 1.62 48.48
C LYS A 135 -62.76 2.38 48.67
N LEU A 136 -62.97 3.46 47.92
CA LEU A 136 -64.17 4.31 48.02
C LEU A 136 -65.45 3.55 47.61
N VAL A 137 -65.37 2.74 46.56
CA VAL A 137 -66.47 1.88 46.11
C VAL A 137 -66.83 0.85 47.19
N LEU A 138 -65.84 0.22 47.83
CA LEU A 138 -66.08 -0.76 48.88
C LEU A 138 -66.60 -0.11 50.17
N SER A 139 -65.97 0.97 50.63
CA SER A 139 -66.31 1.57 51.93
C SER A 139 -67.59 2.40 51.88
N VAL A 140 -67.79 3.21 50.84
CA VAL A 140 -68.94 4.13 50.79
C VAL A 140 -70.07 3.54 49.95
N LEU A 141 -69.83 3.25 48.68
CA LEU A 141 -70.93 2.85 47.79
C LEU A 141 -71.55 1.50 48.18
N THR A 142 -70.72 0.59 48.67
CA THR A 142 -71.15 -0.74 49.09
C THR A 142 -71.56 -0.75 50.57
N SER A 143 -70.64 -0.45 51.50
CA SER A 143 -70.91 -0.58 52.94
C SER A 143 -71.87 0.51 53.46
N THR A 144 -71.58 1.80 53.25
CA THR A 144 -72.47 2.89 53.69
C THR A 144 -73.84 2.80 53.02
N GLY A 145 -73.88 2.55 51.71
CA GLY A 145 -75.13 2.31 50.97
C GLY A 145 -75.98 1.18 51.56
N LYS A 146 -75.37 0.05 51.97
CA LYS A 146 -76.08 -1.06 52.61
C LYS A 146 -76.57 -0.72 54.01
N LYS A 147 -75.80 0.04 54.80
CA LYS A 147 -76.20 0.47 56.15
C LYS A 147 -77.44 1.37 56.11
N ILE A 148 -77.51 2.32 55.17
CA ILE A 148 -78.69 3.17 54.95
C ILE A 148 -79.91 2.29 54.68
N GLU A 149 -79.81 1.35 53.73
CA GLU A 149 -80.88 0.41 53.38
C GLU A 149 -81.36 -0.40 54.61
N VAL A 150 -80.45 -0.90 55.44
CA VAL A 150 -80.78 -1.66 56.66
C VAL A 150 -81.49 -0.81 57.71
N LEU A 151 -81.03 0.43 57.92
CA LEU A 151 -81.65 1.36 58.87
C LEU A 151 -83.08 1.72 58.44
N LEU A 152 -83.26 2.11 57.18
CA LEU A 152 -84.56 2.47 56.62
C LEU A 152 -85.50 1.25 56.61
N ASN A 153 -85.04 0.06 56.22
CA ASN A 153 -85.86 -1.14 56.27
C ASN A 153 -86.30 -1.48 57.71
N SER A 154 -85.45 -1.25 58.71
CA SER A 154 -85.83 -1.42 60.11
C SER A 154 -86.89 -0.42 60.56
N ILE A 155 -86.81 0.84 60.11
CA ILE A 155 -87.82 1.87 60.39
C ILE A 155 -89.15 1.49 59.73
N MET A 156 -89.13 1.08 58.46
CA MET A 156 -90.30 0.66 57.70
C MET A 156 -91.04 -0.49 58.38
N VAL A 157 -90.33 -1.59 58.68
CA VAL A 157 -90.95 -2.79 59.29
C VAL A 157 -91.50 -2.50 60.68
N THR A 158 -90.76 -1.75 61.51
CA THR A 158 -91.25 -1.41 62.86
C THR A 158 -92.41 -0.41 62.82
N ALA A 159 -92.43 0.51 61.86
CA ALA A 159 -93.55 1.42 61.65
C ALA A 159 -94.83 0.67 61.24
N ASP A 160 -94.70 -0.31 60.34
CA ASP A 160 -95.81 -1.17 59.90
C ASP A 160 -96.40 -1.99 61.06
N ILE A 161 -95.54 -2.65 61.85
CA ILE A 161 -95.95 -3.41 63.05
C ILE A 161 -96.70 -2.51 64.06
N ASP A 162 -96.25 -1.26 64.22
CA ASP A 162 -96.87 -0.28 65.13
C ASP A 162 -98.14 0.39 64.54
N GLY A 163 -98.60 -0.01 63.35
CA GLY A 163 -99.76 0.58 62.66
C GLY A 163 -99.54 2.02 62.16
N LYS A 164 -98.28 2.43 61.99
CA LYS A 164 -97.88 3.76 61.46
C LYS A 164 -97.64 3.67 59.95
N ASN A 165 -98.72 3.42 59.21
CA ASN A 165 -98.68 3.16 57.76
C ASN A 165 -98.03 4.29 56.96
N GLU A 166 -98.30 5.56 57.31
CA GLU A 166 -97.69 6.72 56.64
C GLU A 166 -96.16 6.69 56.74
N VAL A 167 -95.61 6.52 57.95
CA VAL A 167 -94.15 6.37 58.16
C VAL A 167 -93.60 5.18 57.39
N ALA A 168 -94.30 4.05 57.38
CA ALA A 168 -93.86 2.85 56.67
C ALA A 168 -93.79 3.09 55.15
N ILE A 169 -94.83 3.69 54.56
CA ILE A 169 -94.91 3.99 53.13
C ILE A 169 -93.85 5.00 52.71
N GLU A 170 -93.70 6.11 53.44
CA GLU A 170 -92.68 7.12 53.13
C GLU A 170 -91.27 6.54 53.24
N THR A 171 -91.03 5.69 54.25
CA THR A 171 -89.74 4.99 54.39
C THR A 171 -89.50 4.01 53.23
N ALA A 172 -90.55 3.38 52.68
CA ALA A 172 -90.42 2.52 51.51
C ALA A 172 -90.01 3.30 50.24
N PHE A 173 -90.54 4.51 50.05
CA PHE A 173 -90.10 5.41 48.97
C PHE A 173 -88.64 5.84 49.14
N ALA A 174 -88.22 6.16 50.38
CA ALA A 174 -86.82 6.45 50.69
C ALA A 174 -85.89 5.26 50.37
N ILE A 175 -86.30 4.02 50.69
CA ILE A 175 -85.54 2.81 50.32
C ILE A 175 -85.40 2.69 48.80
N ARG A 176 -86.47 2.95 48.04
CA ARG A 176 -86.42 2.93 46.57
C ARG A 176 -85.46 4.00 46.02
N ALA A 177 -85.45 5.20 46.59
CA ALA A 177 -84.56 6.28 46.16
C ALA A 177 -83.08 5.93 46.38
N ILE A 178 -82.69 5.39 47.54
CA ILE A 178 -81.30 4.98 47.77
C ILE A 178 -80.88 3.81 46.86
N ILE A 179 -81.78 2.86 46.55
CA ILE A 179 -81.49 1.78 45.59
C ILE A 179 -81.28 2.35 44.18
N SER A 180 -82.12 3.29 43.74
CA SER A 180 -81.99 3.96 42.44
C SER A 180 -80.68 4.76 42.34
N SER A 181 -80.33 5.49 43.39
CA SER A 181 -79.04 6.21 43.45
C SER A 181 -77.85 5.25 43.39
N ARG A 182 -77.89 4.14 44.14
CA ARG A 182 -76.83 3.12 44.14
C ARG A 182 -76.68 2.45 42.78
N LEU A 183 -77.79 2.18 42.08
CA LEU A 183 -77.76 1.66 40.73
C LEU A 183 -77.10 2.65 39.78
N SER A 184 -77.56 3.90 39.77
CA SER A 184 -77.03 4.96 38.91
C SER A 184 -75.54 5.26 39.20
N ALA A 185 -75.11 5.16 40.46
CA ALA A 185 -73.70 5.26 40.85
C ALA A 185 -72.84 4.11 40.31
N MET A 186 -73.37 2.89 40.29
CA MET A 186 -72.69 1.73 39.73
C MET A 186 -72.64 1.77 38.20
N GLU A 187 -73.72 2.26 37.57
CA GLU A 187 -73.75 2.55 36.14
C GLU A 187 -72.67 3.59 35.79
N TYR A 188 -72.62 4.72 36.50
CA TYR A 188 -71.57 5.72 36.34
C TYR A 188 -70.15 5.15 36.49
N LYS A 189 -69.93 4.27 37.47
CA LYS A 189 -68.62 3.61 37.67
C LYS A 189 -68.17 2.84 36.41
N ASN A 190 -69.11 2.17 35.75
CA ASN A 190 -68.83 1.30 34.60
C ASN A 190 -68.84 2.07 33.27
N SER A 191 -69.79 2.99 33.09
CA SER A 191 -70.02 3.74 31.85
C SER A 191 -69.20 5.03 31.77
N LYS A 192 -68.85 5.61 32.92
CA LYS A 192 -68.34 6.98 33.08
C LYS A 192 -69.25 8.06 32.50
N ASN A 193 -70.53 7.77 32.26
CA ASN A 193 -71.47 8.72 31.71
C ASN A 193 -71.93 9.72 32.78
N SER A 194 -71.68 11.01 32.55
CA SER A 194 -72.06 12.07 33.49
C SER A 194 -73.57 12.13 33.82
N GLU A 195 -74.44 11.62 32.93
CA GLU A 195 -75.88 11.57 33.21
C GLU A 195 -76.23 10.57 34.31
N ASP A 196 -75.51 9.45 34.41
CA ASP A 196 -75.71 8.46 35.46
C ASP A 196 -75.35 9.06 36.83
N LEU A 197 -74.28 9.87 36.88
CA LEU A 197 -73.88 10.59 38.10
C LEU A 197 -74.88 11.69 38.47
N LYS A 198 -75.39 12.45 37.51
CA LYS A 198 -76.43 13.47 37.75
C LYS A 198 -77.68 12.83 38.34
N LYS A 199 -78.12 11.71 37.77
CA LYS A 199 -79.25 10.93 38.27
C LYS A 199 -78.99 10.41 39.69
N ALA A 200 -77.81 9.83 39.95
CA ALA A 200 -77.44 9.34 41.28
C ALA A 200 -77.48 10.44 42.35
N ASN A 201 -77.00 11.64 42.02
CA ASN A 201 -77.04 12.78 42.92
C ASN A 201 -78.46 13.32 43.13
N LYS A 202 -79.26 13.41 42.06
CA LYS A 202 -80.67 13.81 42.17
C LYS A 202 -81.46 12.86 43.07
N ASP A 203 -81.30 11.55 42.87
CA ASP A 203 -81.96 10.54 43.71
C ASP A 203 -81.55 10.65 45.19
N LEU A 204 -80.34 11.15 45.50
CA LEU A 204 -79.90 11.41 46.88
C LEU A 204 -80.46 12.72 47.45
N ASP A 205 -80.62 13.74 46.62
CA ASP A 205 -81.24 15.00 47.00
C ASP A 205 -82.71 14.76 47.35
N ASP A 206 -83.43 14.07 46.46
CA ASP A 206 -84.83 13.67 46.66
C ASP A 206 -84.97 12.76 47.91
N LEU A 207 -84.04 11.81 48.11
CA LEU A 207 -83.99 10.99 49.33
C LEU A 207 -83.80 11.84 50.58
N PHE A 208 -82.87 12.79 50.56
CA PHE A 208 -82.58 13.62 51.72
C PHE A 208 -83.81 14.42 52.15
N GLU A 209 -84.52 15.03 51.19
CA GLU A 209 -85.79 15.73 51.43
C GLU A 209 -86.84 14.79 52.06
N GLN A 210 -87.03 13.59 51.51
CA GLN A 210 -87.95 12.58 52.08
C GLN A 210 -87.57 12.19 53.52
N LEU A 211 -86.29 12.03 53.83
CA LEU A 211 -85.86 11.70 55.19
C LEU A 211 -86.15 12.83 56.18
N ILE A 212 -86.14 14.08 55.74
CA ILE A 212 -86.53 15.24 56.56
C ILE A 212 -88.04 15.24 56.81
N GLU A 213 -88.86 14.92 55.81
CA GLU A 213 -90.32 14.78 55.99
C GLU A 213 -90.67 13.65 56.96
N ILE A 214 -90.05 12.47 56.80
CA ILE A 214 -90.22 11.32 57.72
C ILE A 214 -89.83 11.71 59.16
N ARG A 215 -88.79 12.53 59.33
CA ARG A 215 -88.32 12.96 60.65
C ARG A 215 -89.39 13.76 61.39
N ASP A 216 -90.20 14.53 60.67
CA ASP A 216 -91.19 15.41 61.26
C ASP A 216 -92.47 14.63 61.69
N ILE A 217 -92.72 13.46 61.10
CA ILE A 217 -93.85 12.57 61.46
C ILE A 217 -93.48 11.39 62.39
N VAL A 218 -92.19 11.07 62.54
CA VAL A 218 -91.72 9.98 63.42
C VAL A 218 -91.67 10.41 64.89
N THR A 219 -92.48 9.74 65.72
CA THR A 219 -92.55 10.01 67.17
C THR A 219 -91.78 9.01 68.05
N ASN A 220 -91.53 7.79 67.56
CA ASN A 220 -90.79 6.76 68.30
C ASN A 220 -89.29 7.10 68.38
N VAL A 221 -88.72 7.10 69.59
CA VAL A 221 -87.31 7.48 69.84
C VAL A 221 -86.31 6.59 69.11
N SER A 222 -86.55 5.27 69.07
CA SER A 222 -85.68 4.32 68.38
C SER A 222 -85.68 4.55 66.87
N ARG A 223 -86.86 4.76 66.27
CA ARG A 223 -86.97 5.12 64.84
C ARG A 223 -86.31 6.47 64.54
N LYS A 224 -86.49 7.47 65.40
CA LYS A 224 -85.87 8.80 65.24
C LYS A 224 -84.34 8.72 65.25
N ASN A 225 -83.76 7.95 66.17
CA ASN A 225 -82.31 7.76 66.21
C ASN A 225 -81.76 7.07 64.96
N LYS A 226 -82.43 6.00 64.49
CA LYS A 226 -82.06 5.32 63.23
C LYS A 226 -82.18 6.24 62.02
N LEU A 227 -83.19 7.11 62.00
CA LEU A 227 -83.39 8.05 60.90
C LEU A 227 -82.30 9.13 60.88
N LEU A 228 -81.92 9.68 62.04
CA LEU A 228 -80.80 10.62 62.14
C LEU A 228 -79.48 9.99 61.70
N GLU A 229 -79.26 8.72 62.05
CA GLU A 229 -78.09 7.97 61.56
C GLU A 229 -78.15 7.76 60.03
N ALA A 230 -79.32 7.42 59.47
CA ALA A 230 -79.50 7.29 58.04
C ALA A 230 -79.24 8.61 57.29
N ILE A 231 -79.74 9.74 57.79
CA ILE A 231 -79.48 11.08 57.23
C ILE A 231 -77.98 11.37 57.18
N LYS A 232 -77.26 11.14 58.29
CA LYS A 232 -75.81 11.31 58.34
C LYS A 232 -75.08 10.41 57.33
N LEU A 233 -75.50 9.16 57.19
CA LEU A 233 -74.90 8.23 56.23
C LEU A 233 -75.22 8.61 54.77
N VAL A 234 -76.39 9.20 54.49
CA VAL A 234 -76.72 9.74 53.16
C VAL A 234 -75.81 10.90 52.79
N GLU A 235 -75.52 11.82 53.72
CA GLU A 235 -74.53 12.88 53.49
C GLU A 235 -73.13 12.32 53.23
N GLU A 236 -72.71 11.31 53.99
CA GLU A 236 -71.44 10.61 53.77
C GLU A 236 -71.40 9.93 52.39
N TYR A 237 -72.51 9.29 51.99
CA TYR A 237 -72.65 8.65 50.68
C TYR A 237 -72.56 9.68 49.55
N LYS A 238 -73.26 10.82 49.67
CA LYS A 238 -73.22 11.92 48.70
C LYS A 238 -71.81 12.50 48.57
N LYS A 239 -71.10 12.70 49.69
CA LYS A 239 -69.69 13.11 49.66
C LYS A 239 -68.83 12.07 48.93
N GLY A 240 -69.05 10.78 49.19
CA GLY A 240 -68.32 9.71 48.51
C GLY A 240 -68.54 9.70 47.00
N LEU A 241 -69.74 9.99 46.50
CA LEU A 241 -69.97 10.13 45.05
C LEU A 241 -69.20 11.31 44.44
N LYS A 242 -69.13 12.44 45.15
CA LYS A 242 -68.34 13.60 44.70
C LYS A 242 -66.84 13.31 44.69
N ASP A 243 -66.35 12.61 45.70
CA ASP A 243 -64.97 12.15 45.75
C ASP A 243 -64.67 11.17 44.60
N LEU A 244 -65.62 10.30 44.24
CA LEU A 244 -65.50 9.37 43.12
C LEU A 244 -65.41 10.11 41.78
N GLU A 245 -66.26 11.10 41.54
CA GLU A 245 -66.20 11.96 40.35
C GLU A 245 -64.84 12.65 40.23
N THR A 246 -64.33 13.21 41.34
CA THR A 246 -63.02 13.87 41.38
C THR A 246 -61.90 12.89 41.02
N ILE A 247 -61.95 11.67 41.55
CA ILE A 247 -60.98 10.62 41.23
C ILE A 247 -61.05 10.28 39.73
N PHE A 248 -62.24 10.13 39.15
CA PHE A 248 -62.38 9.83 37.73
C PHE A 248 -61.81 10.93 36.83
N LEU A 249 -62.13 12.19 37.09
CA LEU A 249 -61.59 13.32 36.33
C LEU A 249 -60.05 13.38 36.40
N GLN A 250 -59.48 13.15 37.58
CA GLN A 250 -58.02 13.11 37.73
C GLN A 250 -57.39 11.91 37.03
N ARG A 251 -58.07 10.75 37.06
CA ARG A 251 -57.63 9.52 36.41
C ARG A 251 -57.64 9.67 34.91
N ASP A 252 -58.74 10.15 34.32
CA ASP A 252 -58.87 10.33 32.86
C ASP A 252 -57.82 11.33 32.34
N LYS A 253 -57.64 12.48 33.00
CA LYS A 253 -56.57 13.42 32.66
C LYS A 253 -55.17 12.79 32.72
N THR A 254 -54.94 11.92 33.69
CA THR A 254 -53.64 11.24 33.84
C THR A 254 -53.47 10.15 32.76
N ILE A 255 -54.54 9.45 32.38
CA ILE A 255 -54.55 8.48 31.26
C ILE A 255 -54.20 9.17 29.94
N ASP A 256 -54.81 10.31 29.63
CA ASP A 256 -54.56 11.06 28.39
C ASP A 256 -53.09 11.51 28.32
N LYS A 257 -52.59 12.09 29.42
CA LYS A 257 -51.19 12.49 29.54
C LYS A 257 -50.24 11.30 29.37
N THR A 258 -50.50 10.18 30.05
CA THR A 258 -49.70 8.95 29.94
C THR A 258 -49.72 8.41 28.52
N SER A 259 -50.88 8.41 27.86
CA SER A 259 -51.05 7.91 26.49
C SER A 259 -50.24 8.73 25.50
N SER A 260 -50.31 10.06 25.59
CA SER A 260 -49.52 10.96 24.73
C SER A 260 -48.01 10.79 24.93
N LEU A 261 -47.54 10.57 26.16
CA LEU A 261 -46.12 10.26 26.41
C LEU A 261 -45.70 8.97 25.71
N GLY A 262 -46.53 7.93 25.77
CA GLY A 262 -46.25 6.65 25.09
C GLY A 262 -46.27 6.75 23.57
N GLU A 263 -47.16 7.56 23.01
CA GLU A 263 -47.21 7.86 21.57
C GLU A 263 -45.98 8.66 21.13
N ASN A 264 -45.57 9.67 21.90
CA ASN A 264 -44.36 10.45 21.62
C ASN A 264 -43.11 9.57 21.63
N ILE A 265 -42.98 8.66 22.61
CA ILE A 265 -41.86 7.69 22.63
C ILE A 265 -41.88 6.84 21.37
N ALA A 266 -43.05 6.30 20.97
CA ALA A 266 -43.18 5.49 19.76
C ALA A 266 -42.81 6.28 18.50
N GLN A 267 -43.25 7.53 18.37
CA GLN A 267 -42.91 8.38 17.24
C GLN A 267 -41.41 8.68 17.19
N MET A 268 -40.79 9.05 18.31
CA MET A 268 -39.34 9.32 18.35
C MET A 268 -38.52 8.07 18.01
N THR A 269 -38.94 6.88 18.46
CA THR A 269 -38.27 5.63 18.04
C THR A 269 -38.45 5.34 16.55
N GLU A 270 -39.57 5.71 15.96
CA GLU A 270 -39.80 5.60 14.52
C GLU A 270 -38.91 6.59 13.74
N ASP A 271 -38.86 7.85 14.17
CA ASP A 271 -38.03 8.89 13.55
C ASP A 271 -36.54 8.51 13.58
N ILE A 272 -36.07 7.92 14.69
CA ILE A 272 -34.71 7.37 14.78
C ILE A 272 -34.49 6.27 13.74
N LYS A 273 -35.39 5.29 13.63
CA LYS A 273 -35.27 4.20 12.64
C LYS A 273 -35.32 4.71 11.20
N VAL A 274 -36.21 5.65 10.90
CA VAL A 274 -36.31 6.28 9.57
C VAL A 274 -35.02 7.02 9.23
N SER A 275 -34.50 7.83 10.17
CA SER A 275 -33.22 8.52 9.99
C SER A 275 -32.05 7.56 9.79
N ILE A 276 -32.03 6.42 10.48
CA ILE A 276 -31.01 5.37 10.28
C ILE A 276 -31.14 4.76 8.89
N LYS A 277 -32.37 4.43 8.48
CA LYS A 277 -32.64 3.86 7.16
C LYS A 277 -32.17 4.79 6.05
N GLU A 278 -32.46 6.09 6.14
CA GLU A 278 -32.00 7.08 5.16
C GLU A 278 -30.46 7.10 5.03
N GLU A 279 -29.72 7.03 6.14
CA GLU A 279 -28.25 6.96 6.09
C GLU A 279 -27.76 5.60 5.53
N GLN A 280 -28.43 4.50 5.86
CA GLN A 280 -28.12 3.18 5.31
C GLN A 280 -28.38 3.09 3.80
N ASP A 281 -29.46 3.67 3.31
CA ASP A 281 -29.83 3.73 1.89
C ASP A 281 -28.82 4.58 1.08
N ASN A 282 -28.05 5.45 1.75
CA ASN A 282 -26.95 6.20 1.14
C ASN A 282 -25.61 5.45 1.23
N ILE A 283 -25.25 4.93 2.41
CA ILE A 283 -23.95 4.29 2.66
C ILE A 283 -23.85 2.95 1.94
N GLY A 284 -24.90 2.12 1.96
CA GLY A 284 -24.89 0.79 1.35
C GLY A 284 -24.52 0.83 -0.14
N PRO A 285 -25.27 1.56 -0.98
CA PRO A 285 -24.96 1.71 -2.40
C PRO A 285 -23.60 2.39 -2.65
N ARG A 286 -23.21 3.37 -1.81
CA ARG A 286 -21.90 4.03 -1.94
C ARG A 286 -20.74 3.05 -1.73
N VAL A 287 -20.79 2.23 -0.68
CA VAL A 287 -19.77 1.20 -0.39
C VAL A 287 -19.77 0.12 -1.48
N ALA A 288 -20.94 -0.31 -1.95
CA ALA A 288 -21.03 -1.26 -3.06
C ALA A 288 -20.41 -0.70 -4.35
N LYS A 289 -20.71 0.55 -4.69
CA LYS A 289 -20.14 1.24 -5.86
C LYS A 289 -18.63 1.46 -5.71
N LEU A 290 -18.16 1.84 -4.52
CA LEU A 290 -16.73 1.93 -4.22
C LEU A 290 -16.04 0.59 -4.46
N ASN A 291 -16.58 -0.51 -3.92
CA ASN A 291 -16.03 -1.85 -4.13
C ASN A 291 -16.02 -2.28 -5.61
N SER A 292 -17.09 -1.97 -6.36
CA SER A 292 -17.15 -2.23 -7.80
C SER A 292 -16.06 -1.45 -8.56
N ASN A 293 -15.93 -0.15 -8.29
CA ASN A 293 -14.92 0.70 -8.90
C ASN A 293 -13.49 0.24 -8.54
N LEU A 294 -13.25 -0.13 -7.27
CA LEU A 294 -11.97 -0.67 -6.81
C LEU A 294 -11.62 -1.96 -7.55
N MET A 295 -12.59 -2.87 -7.70
CA MET A 295 -12.42 -4.12 -8.44
C MET A 295 -12.10 -3.84 -9.92
N GLU A 296 -12.90 -3.02 -10.60
CA GLU A 296 -12.71 -2.68 -12.02
C GLU A 296 -11.37 -2.00 -12.28
N ALA A 297 -11.00 -1.01 -11.46
CA ALA A 297 -9.73 -0.31 -11.57
C ALA A 297 -8.54 -1.24 -11.27
N SER A 298 -8.63 -2.07 -10.21
CA SER A 298 -7.57 -3.03 -9.86
C SER A 298 -7.36 -4.07 -10.95
N LEU A 299 -8.44 -4.56 -11.56
CA LEU A 299 -8.38 -5.50 -12.68
C LEU A 299 -7.77 -4.85 -13.92
N THR A 300 -8.17 -3.61 -14.24
CA THR A 300 -7.61 -2.85 -15.37
C THR A 300 -6.10 -2.63 -15.21
N VAL A 301 -5.66 -2.15 -14.04
CA VAL A 301 -4.24 -1.94 -13.74
C VAL A 301 -3.46 -3.25 -13.76
N SER A 302 -4.04 -4.34 -13.24
CA SER A 302 -3.41 -5.68 -13.28
C SER A 302 -3.18 -6.17 -14.71
N ILE A 303 -4.17 -5.98 -15.61
CA ILE A 303 -4.01 -6.30 -17.03
C ILE A 303 -2.89 -5.47 -17.67
N ILE A 304 -2.83 -4.17 -17.38
CA ILE A 304 -1.77 -3.28 -17.89
C ILE A 304 -0.40 -3.75 -17.40
N ILE A 305 -0.26 -4.11 -16.12
CA ILE A 305 0.99 -4.65 -15.57
C ILE A 305 1.42 -5.91 -16.33
N ILE A 306 0.49 -6.87 -16.55
CA ILE A 306 0.78 -8.10 -17.29
C ILE A 306 1.23 -7.80 -18.72
N LEU A 307 0.53 -6.91 -19.43
CA LEU A 307 0.90 -6.50 -20.79
C LEU A 307 2.26 -5.82 -20.83
N CYS A 308 2.57 -4.95 -19.86
CA CYS A 308 3.88 -4.32 -19.72
C CYS A 308 4.98 -5.35 -19.47
N VAL A 309 4.75 -6.33 -18.58
CA VAL A 309 5.70 -7.40 -18.28
C VAL A 309 5.96 -8.23 -19.54
N ILE A 310 4.92 -8.67 -20.24
CA ILE A 310 5.05 -9.43 -21.51
C ILE A 310 5.81 -8.60 -22.55
N PHE A 311 5.45 -7.33 -22.70
CA PHE A 311 6.12 -6.42 -23.64
C PHE A 311 7.62 -6.31 -23.35
N PHE A 312 8.02 -6.03 -22.10
CA PHE A 312 9.43 -5.92 -21.74
C PHE A 312 10.18 -7.25 -21.80
N ALA A 313 9.53 -8.36 -21.40
CA ALA A 313 10.09 -9.70 -21.45
C ALA A 313 10.38 -10.18 -22.89
N ILE A 314 9.65 -9.66 -23.89
CA ILE A 314 9.89 -9.98 -25.30
C ILE A 314 10.87 -8.96 -25.92
N VAL A 315 10.61 -7.66 -25.76
CA VAL A 315 11.33 -6.60 -26.49
C VAL A 315 12.78 -6.47 -26.03
N ILE A 316 13.05 -6.51 -24.72
CA ILE A 316 14.42 -6.30 -24.19
C ILE A 316 15.34 -7.45 -24.62
N PRO A 317 15.00 -8.74 -24.40
CA PRO A 317 15.87 -9.85 -24.83
C PRO A 317 16.07 -9.89 -26.35
N ILE A 318 15.03 -9.65 -27.16
CA ILE A 318 15.18 -9.60 -28.62
C ILE A 318 16.13 -8.47 -29.04
N ASN A 319 16.05 -7.30 -28.40
CA ASN A 319 16.93 -6.18 -28.70
C ASN A 319 18.39 -6.51 -28.37
N ILE A 320 18.64 -7.07 -27.18
CA ILE A 320 19.98 -7.48 -26.73
C ILE A 320 20.53 -8.59 -27.64
N ALA A 321 19.76 -9.65 -27.89
CA ALA A 321 20.16 -10.77 -28.73
C ALA A 321 20.50 -10.31 -30.16
N LYS A 322 19.72 -9.38 -30.73
CA LYS A 322 20.04 -8.79 -32.05
C LYS A 322 21.35 -8.00 -32.04
N SER A 323 21.62 -7.21 -30.99
CA SER A 323 22.88 -6.47 -30.87
C SER A 323 24.08 -7.40 -30.69
N ILE A 324 23.95 -8.44 -29.86
CA ILE A 324 24.99 -9.47 -29.69
C ILE A 324 25.24 -10.22 -31.00
N LYS A 325 24.18 -10.63 -31.70
CA LYS A 325 24.30 -11.32 -32.98
C LYS A 325 25.04 -10.46 -34.01
N ARG A 326 24.74 -9.16 -34.09
CA ARG A 326 25.44 -8.23 -35.00
C ARG A 326 26.93 -8.11 -34.68
N LEU A 327 27.28 -7.99 -33.40
CA LEU A 327 28.68 -7.97 -32.98
C LEU A 327 29.37 -9.29 -33.39
N ASN A 328 28.73 -10.42 -33.13
CA ASN A 328 29.24 -11.74 -33.52
C ASN A 328 29.41 -11.87 -35.04
N ASP A 329 28.41 -11.46 -35.83
CA ASP A 329 28.47 -11.47 -37.30
C ASP A 329 29.59 -10.55 -37.81
N GLY A 330 29.78 -9.38 -37.20
CA GLY A 330 30.88 -8.48 -37.49
C GLY A 330 32.26 -9.10 -37.23
N ILE A 331 32.42 -9.81 -36.12
CA ILE A 331 33.66 -10.54 -35.79
C ILE A 331 33.89 -11.70 -36.76
N LEU A 332 32.85 -12.50 -37.06
CA LEU A 332 32.94 -13.60 -38.03
C LEU A 332 33.36 -13.11 -39.41
N ASN A 333 32.85 -11.96 -39.85
CA ASN A 333 33.24 -11.36 -41.12
C ASN A 333 34.73 -10.99 -41.14
N LEU A 334 35.29 -10.50 -40.02
CA LEU A 334 36.73 -10.21 -39.91
C LEU A 334 37.59 -11.48 -39.94
N LEU A 335 37.14 -12.56 -39.28
CA LEU A 335 37.83 -13.84 -39.29
C LEU A 335 37.90 -14.44 -40.70
N HIS A 336 36.90 -14.17 -41.55
CA HIS A 336 36.84 -14.70 -42.90
C HIS A 336 37.45 -13.78 -43.98
N SER A 337 37.54 -12.46 -43.75
CA SER A 337 38.00 -11.51 -44.78
C SER A 337 39.50 -11.54 -45.02
N ASN A 338 40.29 -12.05 -44.06
CA ASN A 338 41.76 -12.02 -44.08
C ASN A 338 42.35 -10.60 -44.27
N ASP A 339 41.52 -9.56 -44.08
CA ASP A 339 41.88 -8.16 -44.27
C ASP A 339 42.03 -7.48 -42.90
N VAL A 340 43.27 -7.13 -42.55
CA VAL A 340 43.61 -6.50 -41.27
C VAL A 340 43.11 -5.05 -41.17
N ARG A 341 42.68 -4.44 -42.28
CA ARG A 341 42.07 -3.10 -42.30
C ARG A 341 40.57 -3.11 -42.00
N SER A 342 39.94 -4.27 -42.09
CA SER A 342 38.51 -4.39 -41.81
C SER A 342 38.22 -4.09 -40.33
N ARG A 343 37.02 -3.56 -40.04
CA ARG A 343 36.57 -3.17 -38.69
C ARG A 343 35.15 -3.66 -38.43
N VAL A 344 34.79 -3.86 -37.16
CA VAL A 344 33.41 -4.13 -36.76
C VAL A 344 32.61 -2.83 -36.80
N GLU A 345 31.40 -2.87 -37.36
CA GLU A 345 30.54 -1.68 -37.40
C GLU A 345 30.04 -1.29 -35.99
N VAL A 346 30.25 -0.03 -35.59
CA VAL A 346 29.77 0.51 -34.30
C VAL A 346 28.37 1.09 -34.48
N LEU A 347 27.35 0.27 -34.22
CA LEU A 347 25.94 0.61 -34.49
C LEU A 347 25.12 1.05 -33.26
N SER A 348 25.72 1.00 -32.07
CA SER A 348 25.08 1.40 -30.81
C SER A 348 26.02 2.24 -29.96
N LYS A 349 25.44 2.99 -29.01
CA LYS A 349 26.17 3.74 -27.97
C LYS A 349 26.05 3.10 -26.60
N ASP A 350 25.50 1.88 -26.54
CA ASP A 350 25.38 1.10 -25.33
C ASP A 350 26.69 0.33 -25.05
N GLU A 351 26.69 -0.50 -24.02
CA GLU A 351 27.84 -1.29 -23.58
C GLU A 351 28.40 -2.15 -24.71
N LEU A 352 27.55 -2.67 -25.62
CA LEU A 352 28.02 -3.44 -26.78
C LEU A 352 28.68 -2.56 -27.84
N GLY A 353 28.21 -1.33 -28.01
CA GLY A 353 28.86 -0.34 -28.90
C GLY A 353 30.22 0.10 -28.38
N GLU A 354 30.35 0.24 -27.05
CA GLU A 354 31.64 0.47 -26.40
C GLU A 354 32.60 -0.71 -26.61
N VAL A 355 32.12 -1.95 -26.47
CA VAL A 355 32.89 -3.16 -26.79
C VAL A 355 33.36 -3.15 -28.25
N SER A 356 32.46 -2.88 -29.22
CA SER A 356 32.86 -2.75 -30.64
C SER A 356 33.92 -1.67 -30.85
N THR A 357 33.79 -0.53 -30.17
CA THR A 357 34.74 0.59 -30.28
C THR A 357 36.11 0.20 -29.73
N ASN A 358 36.15 -0.42 -28.55
CA ASN A 358 37.41 -0.87 -27.94
C ASN A 358 38.05 -2.00 -28.74
N PHE A 359 37.25 -2.90 -29.31
CA PHE A 359 37.74 -3.94 -30.21
C PHE A 359 38.36 -3.35 -31.49
N ASN A 360 37.74 -2.35 -32.10
CA ASN A 360 38.32 -1.65 -33.25
C ASN A 360 39.62 -0.90 -32.92
N LYS A 361 39.74 -0.32 -31.72
CA LYS A 361 41.02 0.27 -31.25
C LYS A 361 42.11 -0.79 -31.09
N TYR A 362 41.74 -1.97 -30.59
CA TYR A 362 42.66 -3.11 -30.51
C TYR A 362 43.12 -3.57 -31.90
N LEU A 363 42.21 -3.70 -32.88
CA LEU A 363 42.56 -3.99 -34.27
C LEU A 363 43.46 -2.91 -34.90
N GLN A 364 43.22 -1.64 -34.58
CA GLN A 364 44.07 -0.54 -35.03
C GLN A 364 45.51 -0.69 -34.51
N ALA A 365 45.69 -1.04 -33.23
CA ALA A 365 47.01 -1.27 -32.66
C ALA A 365 47.74 -2.44 -33.35
N ILE A 366 47.01 -3.50 -33.76
CA ILE A 366 47.56 -4.59 -34.56
C ILE A 366 47.98 -4.10 -35.96
N GLU A 367 47.11 -3.36 -36.65
CA GLU A 367 47.43 -2.83 -37.98
C GLU A 367 48.65 -1.91 -37.96
N ASP A 368 48.74 -1.02 -36.97
CA ASP A 368 49.88 -0.11 -36.80
C ASP A 368 51.17 -0.89 -36.48
N GLY A 369 51.07 -1.95 -35.67
CA GLY A 369 52.19 -2.87 -35.42
C GLY A 369 52.67 -3.58 -36.69
N LEU A 370 51.77 -4.11 -37.52
CA LEU A 370 52.13 -4.75 -38.80
C LEU A 370 52.74 -3.76 -39.80
N LYS A 371 52.28 -2.51 -39.84
CA LYS A 371 52.90 -1.46 -40.65
C LYS A 371 54.33 -1.18 -40.19
N GLN A 372 54.54 -1.07 -38.88
CA GLN A 372 55.87 -0.89 -38.31
C GLN A 372 56.79 -2.08 -38.64
N ASP A 373 56.29 -3.31 -38.53
CA ASP A 373 57.02 -4.52 -38.91
C ASP A 373 57.43 -4.51 -40.38
N SER A 374 56.52 -4.12 -41.29
CA SER A 374 56.83 -4.00 -42.71
C SER A 374 57.95 -3.00 -42.98
N LEU A 375 57.96 -1.86 -42.28
CA LEU A 375 59.02 -0.86 -42.43
C LEU A 375 60.38 -1.40 -41.99
N VAL A 376 60.43 -2.13 -40.86
CA VAL A 376 61.67 -2.78 -40.41
C VAL A 376 62.14 -3.82 -41.43
N ILE A 377 61.23 -4.63 -41.98
CA ILE A 377 61.57 -5.60 -43.04
C ILE A 377 62.14 -4.88 -44.28
N ASP A 378 61.57 -3.76 -44.68
CA ASP A 378 62.08 -3.00 -45.83
C ASP A 378 63.44 -2.35 -45.54
N ASP A 379 63.70 -1.94 -44.29
CA ASP A 379 65.01 -1.45 -43.87
C ASP A 379 66.05 -2.58 -43.83
N VAL A 380 65.66 -3.78 -43.40
CA VAL A 380 66.49 -5.00 -43.52
C VAL A 380 66.83 -5.25 -45.00
N LYS A 381 65.85 -5.18 -45.93
CA LYS A 381 66.12 -5.34 -47.37
C LYS A 381 67.11 -4.30 -47.90
N ARG A 382 66.99 -3.04 -47.46
CA ARG A 382 67.95 -1.98 -47.82
C ARG A 382 69.36 -2.37 -47.38
N VAL A 383 69.55 -2.78 -46.13
CA VAL A 383 70.88 -3.17 -45.62
C VAL A 383 71.42 -4.41 -46.32
N VAL A 384 70.58 -5.42 -46.58
CA VAL A 384 70.98 -6.61 -47.36
C VAL A 384 71.49 -6.22 -48.76
N ASN A 385 70.88 -5.23 -49.42
CA ASN A 385 71.38 -4.74 -50.70
C ASN A 385 72.74 -4.03 -50.59
N GLU A 386 72.97 -3.25 -49.54
CA GLU A 386 74.29 -2.64 -49.27
C GLU A 386 75.37 -3.71 -49.05
N VAL A 387 75.03 -4.76 -48.28
CA VAL A 387 75.89 -5.92 -48.04
C VAL A 387 76.21 -6.64 -49.35
N LYS A 388 75.22 -6.84 -50.23
CA LYS A 388 75.42 -7.42 -51.56
C LYS A 388 76.41 -6.60 -52.41
N ASN A 389 76.41 -5.29 -52.24
CA ASN A 389 77.34 -4.37 -52.90
C ASN A 389 78.69 -4.25 -52.18
N GLY A 390 78.96 -5.10 -51.18
CA GLY A 390 80.23 -5.15 -50.46
C GLY A 390 80.35 -4.17 -49.28
N ILE A 391 79.27 -3.48 -48.89
CA ILE A 391 79.28 -2.51 -47.78
C ILE A 391 78.69 -3.15 -46.53
N LEU A 392 79.54 -3.41 -45.53
CA LEU A 392 79.15 -4.05 -44.26
C LEU A 392 78.97 -3.04 -43.11
N SER A 393 79.25 -1.76 -43.33
CA SER A 393 79.16 -0.71 -42.31
C SER A 393 77.74 -0.18 -42.06
N LYS A 394 76.76 -0.58 -42.89
CA LYS A 394 75.36 -0.15 -42.76
C LYS A 394 74.60 -1.04 -41.79
N LYS A 395 73.76 -0.43 -40.95
CA LYS A 395 72.92 -1.12 -39.97
C LYS A 395 71.45 -0.91 -40.29
N VAL A 396 70.62 -1.84 -39.81
CA VAL A 396 69.17 -1.69 -39.74
C VAL A 396 68.88 -0.75 -38.58
N GLU A 397 68.22 0.36 -38.86
CA GLU A 397 68.01 1.47 -37.91
C GLU A 397 66.59 1.48 -37.37
N LEU A 398 65.61 1.16 -38.24
CA LEU A 398 64.20 1.17 -37.85
C LEU A 398 63.93 0.13 -36.76
N ASP A 399 63.08 0.48 -35.80
CA ASP A 399 62.75 -0.36 -34.64
C ASP A 399 61.30 -0.83 -34.70
N THR A 400 61.01 -1.94 -34.01
CA THR A 400 59.68 -2.54 -33.94
C THR A 400 59.32 -2.97 -32.51
N LYS A 401 58.02 -2.99 -32.22
CA LYS A 401 57.45 -3.60 -31.00
C LYS A 401 57.34 -5.12 -31.09
N ASN A 402 57.52 -5.70 -32.27
CA ASN A 402 57.59 -7.13 -32.46
C ASN A 402 58.95 -7.64 -31.97
N GLU A 403 58.98 -8.22 -30.77
CA GLU A 403 60.21 -8.69 -30.13
C GLU A 403 61.02 -9.65 -31.01
N SER A 404 60.37 -10.56 -31.75
CA SER A 404 61.07 -11.47 -32.66
C SER A 404 61.78 -10.74 -33.79
N LEU A 405 61.16 -9.71 -34.37
CA LEU A 405 61.76 -8.95 -35.48
C LEU A 405 62.82 -7.97 -34.97
N LYS A 406 62.67 -7.46 -33.74
CA LYS A 406 63.71 -6.69 -33.05
C LYS A 406 64.95 -7.54 -32.73
N GLU A 407 64.76 -8.74 -32.20
CA GLU A 407 65.84 -9.69 -31.99
C GLU A 407 66.55 -10.03 -33.31
N LEU A 408 65.79 -10.25 -34.39
CA LEU A 408 66.37 -10.47 -35.73
C LEU A 408 67.22 -9.28 -36.19
N LYS A 409 66.73 -8.04 -36.04
CA LYS A 409 67.49 -6.81 -36.33
C LYS A 409 68.80 -6.79 -35.55
N ASP A 410 68.76 -7.07 -34.25
CA ASP A 410 69.93 -6.97 -33.37
C ASP A 410 70.98 -8.02 -33.72
N ILE A 411 70.57 -9.27 -33.92
CA ILE A 411 71.47 -10.35 -34.35
C ILE A 411 72.04 -10.05 -35.75
N PHE A 412 71.22 -9.54 -36.67
CA PHE A 412 71.67 -9.20 -38.02
C PHE A 412 72.71 -8.06 -38.00
N ASN A 413 72.46 -7.00 -37.22
CA ASN A 413 73.41 -5.91 -37.03
C ASN A 413 74.72 -6.37 -36.36
N GLN A 414 74.64 -7.27 -35.37
CA GLN A 414 75.83 -7.87 -34.74
C GLN A 414 76.64 -8.70 -35.74
N MET A 415 75.96 -9.47 -36.61
CA MET A 415 76.63 -10.22 -37.68
C MET A 415 77.40 -9.28 -38.62
N LEU A 416 76.78 -8.17 -39.06
CA LEU A 416 77.44 -7.19 -39.93
C LEU A 416 78.65 -6.53 -39.26
N GLU A 417 78.53 -6.21 -37.98
CA GLU A 417 79.64 -5.66 -37.19
C GLU A 417 80.79 -6.66 -37.06
N LEU A 418 80.50 -7.93 -36.76
CA LEU A 418 81.51 -8.99 -36.69
C LEU A 418 82.19 -9.22 -38.05
N LEU A 419 81.43 -9.26 -39.14
CA LEU A 419 81.99 -9.41 -40.49
C LEU A 419 82.80 -8.19 -40.91
N GLY A 420 82.33 -6.98 -40.62
CA GLY A 420 83.05 -5.74 -40.87
C GLY A 420 84.39 -5.69 -40.12
N ASN A 421 84.42 -6.16 -38.87
CA ASN A 421 85.64 -6.21 -38.05
C ASN A 421 86.62 -7.31 -38.48
N ARG A 422 86.12 -8.50 -38.88
CA ARG A 422 86.98 -9.61 -39.33
C ARG A 422 87.48 -9.44 -40.77
N ILE A 423 86.65 -8.94 -41.67
CA ILE A 423 86.98 -8.85 -43.10
C ILE A 423 87.39 -7.41 -43.45
N ALA A 424 86.40 -6.53 -43.63
CA ALA A 424 86.54 -5.10 -43.82
C ALA A 424 85.13 -4.44 -43.80
N PRO A 425 84.99 -3.18 -43.34
CA PRO A 425 83.73 -2.43 -43.43
C PRO A 425 83.24 -2.20 -44.88
N ASN A 426 84.17 -2.14 -45.85
CA ASN A 426 83.89 -2.09 -47.28
C ASN A 426 84.79 -3.10 -48.01
N MET A 427 84.20 -4.20 -48.46
CA MET A 427 84.90 -5.29 -49.15
C MET A 427 85.42 -4.89 -50.53
N ASN A 428 84.89 -3.81 -51.13
CA ASN A 428 85.38 -3.32 -52.41
C ASN A 428 86.81 -2.77 -52.31
N GLU A 429 87.22 -2.30 -51.13
CA GLU A 429 88.61 -1.90 -50.88
C GLU A 429 89.55 -3.10 -51.04
N ILE A 430 89.20 -4.24 -50.44
CA ILE A 430 89.97 -5.49 -50.57
C ILE A 430 90.05 -5.89 -52.04
N LYS A 431 88.92 -5.85 -52.77
CA LYS A 431 88.90 -6.18 -54.19
C LYS A 431 89.86 -5.29 -54.99
N PHE A 432 89.79 -3.97 -54.78
CA PHE A 432 90.64 -3.01 -55.49
C PHE A 432 92.13 -3.21 -55.18
N ALA A 433 92.48 -3.49 -53.93
CA ALA A 433 93.86 -3.79 -53.56
C ALA A 433 94.37 -5.09 -54.18
N LEU A 434 93.53 -6.15 -54.21
CA LEU A 434 93.88 -7.39 -54.89
C LEU A 434 94.13 -7.17 -56.40
N GLU A 435 93.32 -6.34 -57.07
CA GLU A 435 93.54 -5.97 -58.47
C GLU A 435 94.90 -5.26 -58.66
N LYS A 436 95.26 -4.31 -57.79
CA LYS A 436 96.57 -3.65 -57.79
C LYS A 436 97.73 -4.63 -57.58
N TYR A 437 97.58 -5.55 -56.62
CA TYR A 437 98.60 -6.55 -56.32
C TYR A 437 98.77 -7.57 -57.46
N GLN A 438 97.72 -7.87 -58.22
CA GLN A 438 97.81 -8.71 -59.43
C GLN A 438 98.59 -8.02 -60.57
N GLU A 439 98.54 -6.69 -60.65
CA GLU A 439 99.36 -5.88 -61.55
C GLU A 439 100.82 -5.76 -61.08
N LEU A 440 101.21 -6.51 -60.04
CA LEU A 440 102.51 -6.45 -59.35
C LEU A 440 102.80 -5.08 -58.71
N ASP A 441 101.78 -4.22 -58.57
CA ASP A 441 101.88 -2.94 -57.86
C ASP A 441 101.60 -3.15 -56.38
N PHE A 442 102.65 -3.51 -55.64
CA PHE A 442 102.60 -3.63 -54.19
C PHE A 442 102.79 -2.28 -53.47
N THR A 443 102.76 -1.12 -54.15
CA THR A 443 102.84 0.18 -53.48
C THR A 443 101.50 0.61 -52.89
N HIS A 444 100.39 0.07 -53.40
CA HIS A 444 99.05 0.38 -52.90
C HIS A 444 98.86 -0.07 -51.44
N ARG A 445 98.22 0.78 -50.63
CA ARG A 445 97.92 0.52 -49.22
C ARG A 445 96.43 0.66 -48.96
N LEU A 446 95.86 -0.38 -48.38
CA LEU A 446 94.47 -0.37 -47.93
C LEU A 446 94.31 0.58 -46.72
N PRO A 447 93.16 1.25 -46.57
CA PRO A 447 92.91 2.14 -45.44
C PRO A 447 93.01 1.36 -44.12
N LYS A 448 93.66 1.90 -43.07
CA LYS A 448 93.70 1.28 -41.72
C LYS A 448 92.34 1.35 -40.99
N ILE A 449 91.24 1.23 -41.72
CA ILE A 449 89.87 1.41 -41.25
C ILE A 449 89.24 0.03 -41.08
N GLY A 450 89.70 -0.72 -40.07
CA GLY A 450 89.07 -1.97 -39.59
C GLY A 450 89.06 -3.15 -40.57
N GLY A 451 89.08 -4.38 -40.04
CA GLY A 451 89.15 -5.61 -40.84
C GLY A 451 90.47 -6.36 -40.65
N GLU A 452 90.44 -7.50 -39.96
CA GLU A 452 91.62 -8.37 -39.80
C GLU A 452 92.17 -8.81 -41.17
N THR A 453 91.31 -9.21 -42.11
CA THR A 453 91.72 -9.58 -43.48
C THR A 453 92.35 -8.41 -44.23
N LEU A 454 91.75 -7.22 -44.15
CA LEU A 454 92.29 -6.01 -44.76
C LEU A 454 93.69 -5.69 -44.22
N ASN A 455 93.86 -5.74 -42.90
CA ASN A 455 95.16 -5.53 -42.26
C ASN A 455 96.17 -6.60 -42.67
N GLY A 456 95.77 -7.87 -42.71
CA GLY A 456 96.62 -8.97 -43.17
C GLY A 456 97.08 -8.80 -44.62
N LEU A 457 96.21 -8.29 -45.50
CA LEU A 457 96.58 -8.00 -46.89
C LEU A 457 97.60 -6.87 -47.00
N ASN A 458 97.47 -5.83 -46.17
CA ASN A 458 98.48 -4.77 -46.06
C ASN A 458 99.82 -5.32 -45.58
N SER A 459 99.83 -6.18 -44.56
CA SER A 459 101.05 -6.83 -44.08
C SER A 459 101.68 -7.73 -45.13
N LEU A 460 100.88 -8.46 -45.91
CA LEU A 460 101.38 -9.26 -47.03
C LEU A 460 102.03 -8.38 -48.11
N SER A 461 101.41 -7.26 -48.46
CA SER A 461 101.98 -6.27 -49.39
C SER A 461 103.31 -5.69 -48.88
N GLU A 462 103.42 -5.46 -47.57
CA GLU A 462 104.64 -4.99 -46.91
C GLU A 462 105.77 -6.04 -47.01
N ILE A 463 105.48 -7.29 -46.66
CA ILE A 463 106.42 -8.41 -46.79
C ILE A 463 106.87 -8.60 -48.24
N ILE A 464 105.97 -8.50 -49.22
CA ILE A 464 106.34 -8.62 -50.64
C ILE A 464 107.27 -7.47 -51.06
N ASN A 465 107.02 -6.23 -50.63
CA ASN A 465 107.93 -5.12 -50.89
C ASN A 465 109.31 -5.35 -50.27
N GLU A 466 109.37 -5.82 -49.02
CA GLU A 466 110.63 -6.18 -48.35
C GLU A 466 111.40 -7.25 -49.15
N MET A 467 110.70 -8.30 -49.59
CA MET A 467 111.29 -9.39 -50.38
C MET A 467 111.77 -8.91 -51.77
N LEU A 468 111.07 -7.97 -52.40
CA LEU A 468 111.49 -7.36 -53.67
C LEU A 468 112.73 -6.47 -53.49
N VAL A 469 112.82 -5.73 -52.37
CA VAL A 469 114.01 -4.95 -52.00
C VAL A 469 115.20 -5.86 -51.72
N GLU A 470 114.99 -6.97 -51.00
CA GLU A 470 116.02 -7.97 -50.72
C GLU A 470 116.51 -8.67 -52.00
N ASN A 471 115.60 -9.12 -52.88
CA ASN A 471 115.96 -9.70 -54.18
C ASN A 471 116.78 -8.73 -55.04
N LYS A 472 116.44 -7.43 -55.03
CA LYS A 472 117.26 -6.41 -55.70
C LYS A 472 118.65 -6.32 -55.08
N SER A 473 118.78 -6.40 -53.75
CA SER A 473 120.07 -6.44 -53.06
C SER A 473 120.89 -7.66 -53.45
N ILE A 474 120.29 -8.86 -53.45
CA ILE A 474 120.97 -10.11 -53.89
C ILE A 474 121.42 -10.00 -55.34
N GLY A 475 120.57 -9.46 -56.22
CA GLY A 475 120.92 -9.25 -57.64
C GLY A 475 122.12 -8.32 -57.82
N LEU A 476 122.22 -7.25 -57.02
CA LEU A 476 123.38 -6.35 -57.03
C LEU A 476 124.65 -7.05 -56.51
N THR A 477 124.55 -7.86 -55.46
CA THR A 477 125.70 -8.64 -54.93
C THR A 477 126.17 -9.70 -55.95
N LEU A 478 125.25 -10.31 -56.70
CA LEU A 478 125.58 -11.29 -57.73
C LEU A 478 126.27 -10.62 -58.93
N GLN A 479 125.83 -9.42 -59.33
CA GLN A 479 126.47 -8.60 -60.36
C GLN A 479 127.90 -8.23 -59.94
N GLU A 480 128.09 -7.76 -58.70
CA GLU A 480 129.40 -7.44 -58.15
C GLU A 480 130.33 -8.67 -58.13
N SER A 481 129.79 -9.84 -57.76
CA SER A 481 130.53 -11.12 -57.79
C SER A 481 130.91 -11.56 -59.21
N ALA A 482 130.04 -11.30 -60.20
CA ALA A 482 130.29 -11.62 -61.61
C ALA A 482 131.36 -10.69 -62.21
N ASP A 483 131.35 -9.40 -61.87
CA ASP A 483 132.36 -8.44 -62.30
C ASP A 483 133.75 -8.82 -61.74
N ILE A 484 133.84 -9.22 -60.46
CA ILE A 484 135.07 -9.75 -59.85
C ILE A 484 135.58 -11.00 -60.56
N LEU A 485 134.69 -11.91 -60.98
CA LEU A 485 135.09 -13.12 -61.71
C LEU A 485 135.66 -12.76 -63.09
N LEU A 486 135.09 -11.77 -63.77
CA LEU A 486 135.50 -11.32 -65.08
C LEU A 486 136.89 -10.67 -65.03
N GLU A 487 137.16 -9.87 -63.99
CA GLU A 487 138.47 -9.27 -63.72
C GLU A 487 139.55 -10.33 -63.44
N ASN A 488 139.20 -11.40 -62.72
CA ASN A 488 140.10 -12.54 -62.48
C ASN A 488 140.42 -13.33 -63.76
N VAL A 489 139.45 -13.51 -64.66
CA VAL A 489 139.64 -14.18 -65.95
C VAL A 489 140.51 -13.33 -66.88
N GLU A 490 140.34 -12.00 -66.86
CA GLU A 490 141.14 -11.07 -67.65
C GLU A 490 142.60 -11.00 -67.14
N SER A 491 142.79 -11.02 -65.82
CA SER A 491 144.11 -11.13 -65.19
C SER A 491 144.83 -12.44 -65.55
N LEU A 492 144.11 -13.57 -65.55
CA LEU A 492 144.66 -14.86 -65.97
C LEU A 492 145.03 -14.86 -67.46
N SER A 493 144.18 -14.29 -68.33
CA SER A 493 144.41 -14.17 -69.77
C SER A 493 145.64 -13.33 -70.11
N ASN A 494 145.82 -12.19 -69.43
CA ASN A 494 147.00 -11.33 -69.61
C ASN A 494 148.30 -12.03 -69.16
N SER A 495 148.25 -12.76 -68.05
CA SER A 495 149.39 -13.54 -67.54
C SER A 495 149.84 -14.64 -68.51
N THR A 496 148.91 -15.28 -69.23
CA THR A 496 149.23 -16.31 -70.24
C THR A 496 149.80 -15.74 -71.54
N ASN A 497 149.46 -14.51 -71.92
CA ASN A 497 149.97 -13.89 -73.15
C ASN A 497 151.40 -13.35 -72.99
N GLU A 498 151.80 -12.89 -71.80
CA GLU A 498 153.18 -12.45 -71.53
C GLU A 498 154.18 -13.62 -71.49
N ALA A 499 153.74 -14.84 -71.16
CA ALA A 499 154.62 -16.02 -71.08
C ALA A 499 154.99 -16.66 -72.44
N ALA A 500 154.30 -16.33 -73.53
CA ALA A 500 154.53 -16.93 -74.85
C ALA A 500 155.37 -16.06 -75.81
N ALA A 501 155.71 -14.83 -75.42
CA ALA A 501 156.49 -13.87 -76.21
C ALA A 501 157.99 -13.79 -75.81
N SER A 502 158.54 -14.79 -75.10
CA SER A 502 159.97 -14.88 -74.74
C SER A 502 160.57 -16.26 -74.98
#